data_AF-I2QB08-F1
#
_entry.id   AF-I2QB08-F1
#
_cell.length_a   1.000
_cell.length_b   1.000
_cell.length_c   1.000
_cell.angle_alpha   90.00
_cell.angle_beta   90.00
_cell.angle_gamma   90.00
#
_symmetry.space_group_name_H-M   'P 1'
#
loop_
_entity.id
_entity.type
_entity.pdbx_description
1 polymer ?
#
loop_
_entity_poly.entity_id
_entity_poly.type
_entity_poly.pdbx_seq_one_letter_code
_entity_poly.pdbx_strand_id
1 'polypeptide(L)'
;MASNQQIEANRTNAKRSTGPKTVPGKAKSSGNALRHGLARGCKRDNPEFARLMVAIRSGLACEIGLETAAAVAHAKCDLWRVRLVRQAMLADLWDCPVVDIARRLNKLERYERSALAAQKRALRSLR
;
A
#
# COMPACT_ATOMS: atom_id res chain seq x y z
N MET A 1 5.30 23.25 -7.28
CA MET A 1 4.08 23.65 -8.02
C MET A 1 3.88 22.72 -9.20
N ALA A 2 2.64 22.40 -9.58
CA ALA A 2 2.37 21.57 -10.76
C ALA A 2 2.50 22.41 -12.04
N SER A 3 3.08 21.86 -13.11
CA SER A 3 3.21 22.56 -14.40
C SER A 3 1.85 22.67 -15.12
N ASN A 4 1.72 23.58 -16.08
CA ASN A 4 0.51 23.71 -16.91
C ASN A 4 0.12 22.37 -17.59
N GLN A 5 1.11 21.62 -18.07
CA GLN A 5 0.92 20.29 -18.64
C GLN A 5 0.36 19.29 -17.60
N GLN A 6 0.87 19.32 -16.37
CA GLN A 6 0.35 18.48 -15.29
C GLN A 6 -1.09 18.87 -14.90
N ILE A 7 -1.41 20.15 -14.91
CA ILE A 7 -2.76 20.65 -14.61
C ILE A 7 -3.77 20.17 -15.67
N GLU A 8 -3.42 20.26 -16.94
CA GLU A 8 -4.30 19.82 -18.04
C GLU A 8 -4.47 18.29 -18.08
N ALA A 9 -3.40 17.54 -17.83
CA ALA A 9 -3.48 16.10 -17.64
C ALA A 9 -4.38 15.74 -16.46
N ASN A 10 -4.25 16.43 -15.32
CA ASN A 10 -5.10 16.23 -14.15
C ASN A 10 -6.58 16.52 -14.45
N ARG A 11 -6.89 17.58 -15.21
CA ARG A 11 -8.27 17.89 -15.64
C ARG A 11 -8.84 16.80 -16.53
N THR A 12 -8.06 16.31 -17.49
CA THR A 12 -8.50 15.23 -18.40
C THR A 12 -8.72 13.92 -17.65
N ASN A 13 -7.81 13.57 -16.74
CA ASN A 13 -7.93 12.38 -15.89
C ASN A 13 -9.12 12.50 -14.91
N ALA A 14 -9.38 13.70 -14.38
CA ALA A 14 -10.53 13.95 -13.50
C ALA A 14 -11.86 13.71 -14.23
N LYS A 15 -11.99 14.10 -15.50
CA LYS A 15 -13.18 13.81 -16.33
C LYS A 15 -13.41 12.31 -16.51
N ARG A 16 -12.34 11.51 -16.55
CA ARG A 16 -12.38 10.03 -16.65
C ARG A 16 -12.54 9.32 -15.30
N SER A 17 -12.44 10.03 -14.19
CA SER A 17 -12.54 9.44 -12.85
C SER A 17 -13.97 8.99 -12.56
N THR A 18 -14.13 7.69 -12.33
CA THR A 18 -15.40 7.04 -11.97
C THR A 18 -15.59 6.91 -10.45
N GLY A 19 -14.76 7.61 -9.66
CA GLY A 19 -14.86 7.62 -8.21
C GLY A 19 -16.18 8.20 -7.68
N PRO A 20 -16.52 7.95 -6.40
CA PRO A 20 -17.79 8.40 -5.83
C PRO A 20 -17.86 9.93 -5.76
N LYS A 21 -18.86 10.52 -6.43
CA LYS A 21 -19.12 11.97 -6.43
C LYS A 21 -20.11 12.41 -5.36
N THR A 22 -20.95 11.48 -4.89
CA THR A 22 -22.00 11.74 -3.90
C THR A 22 -21.50 11.54 -2.47
N VAL A 23 -22.12 12.24 -1.49
CA VAL A 23 -21.82 12.08 -0.06
C VAL A 23 -21.96 10.62 0.39
N PRO A 24 -23.05 9.89 0.06
CA PRO A 24 -23.17 8.48 0.42
C PRO A 24 -22.09 7.60 -0.24
N GLY A 25 -21.74 7.87 -1.50
CA GLY A 25 -20.68 7.14 -2.20
C GLY A 25 -19.31 7.34 -1.55
N LYS A 26 -19.01 8.57 -1.11
CA LYS A 26 -17.77 8.89 -0.39
C LYS A 26 -17.72 8.20 0.97
N ALA A 27 -18.83 8.20 1.72
CA ALA A 27 -18.94 7.49 3.00
C ALA A 27 -18.75 5.97 2.86
N LYS A 28 -19.31 5.36 1.81
CA LYS A 28 -19.07 3.94 1.52
C LYS A 28 -17.61 3.65 1.19
N SER A 29 -16.97 4.52 0.39
CA SER A 29 -15.57 4.35 -0.02
C SER A 29 -14.59 4.55 1.14
N SER A 30 -14.86 5.45 2.08
CA SER A 30 -13.99 5.65 3.26
C SER A 30 -13.93 4.42 4.16
N GLY A 31 -15.00 3.63 4.22
CA GLY A 31 -15.05 2.35 4.93
C GLY A 31 -14.09 1.28 4.38
N ASN A 32 -13.63 1.38 3.14
CA ASN A 32 -12.66 0.43 2.58
C ASN A 32 -11.36 0.37 3.39
N ALA A 33 -10.92 1.51 3.93
CA ALA A 33 -9.75 1.56 4.80
C ALA A 33 -9.95 0.81 6.12
N LEU A 34 -11.17 0.78 6.64
CA LEU A 34 -11.52 0.10 7.89
C LEU A 34 -11.76 -1.40 7.68
N ARG A 35 -12.20 -1.81 6.49
CA ARG A 35 -12.56 -3.21 6.21
C ARG A 35 -11.37 -4.17 6.24
N HIS A 36 -10.26 -3.80 5.62
CA HIS A 36 -9.07 -4.66 5.51
C HIS A 36 -7.76 -3.91 5.76
N GLY A 37 -7.80 -2.62 6.11
CA GLY A 37 -6.62 -1.82 6.43
C GLY A 37 -5.75 -1.38 5.24
N LEU A 38 -5.70 -2.14 4.14
CA LEU A 38 -4.71 -1.94 3.06
C LEU A 38 -4.95 -0.72 2.16
N ALA A 39 -6.11 -0.06 2.26
CA ALA A 39 -6.36 1.17 1.50
C ALA A 39 -5.55 2.38 2.02
N ARG A 40 -4.92 2.25 3.19
CA ARG A 40 -3.94 3.19 3.73
C ARG A 40 -2.60 2.49 3.89
N GLY A 41 -1.50 3.19 3.62
CA GLY A 41 -0.15 2.71 3.89
C GLY A 41 0.12 2.54 5.39
N CYS A 42 1.22 1.86 5.73
CA CYS A 42 1.68 1.72 7.10
C CYS A 42 1.91 3.10 7.71
N LYS A 43 1.45 3.29 8.95
CA LYS A 43 1.68 4.55 9.66
C LYS A 43 3.12 4.61 10.18
N ARG A 44 3.69 5.81 10.21
CA ARG A 44 5.04 6.05 10.73
C ARG A 44 5.18 5.86 12.24
N ASP A 45 4.08 6.00 12.98
CA ASP A 45 4.01 5.76 14.43
C ASP A 45 3.94 4.27 14.78
N ASN A 46 3.91 3.37 13.78
CA ASN A 46 3.92 1.94 14.01
C ASN A 46 5.29 1.50 14.59
N PRO A 47 5.32 0.79 15.73
CA PRO A 47 6.59 0.33 16.32
C PRO A 47 7.37 -0.62 15.39
N GLU A 48 6.70 -1.41 14.55
CA GLU A 48 7.38 -2.24 13.54
C GLU A 48 8.06 -1.40 12.47
N PHE A 49 7.49 -0.25 12.12
CA PHE A 49 8.13 0.66 11.18
C PHE A 49 9.43 1.22 11.77
N ALA A 50 9.40 1.65 13.04
CA ALA A 50 10.59 2.14 13.73
C ALA A 50 11.67 1.05 13.86
N ARG A 51 11.29 -0.18 14.24
CA ARG A 51 12.21 -1.33 14.28
C ARG A 51 12.85 -1.60 12.93
N LEU A 52 12.04 -1.59 11.87
CA LEU A 52 12.51 -1.87 10.53
C LEU A 52 13.41 -0.76 10.01
N MET A 53 13.15 0.50 10.35
CA MET A 53 14.03 1.64 10.05
C MET A 53 15.42 1.45 10.65
N VAL A 54 15.51 1.05 11.91
CA VAL A 54 16.78 0.76 12.58
C VAL A 54 17.47 -0.40 11.87
N ALA A 55 16.77 -1.52 11.64
CA ALA A 55 17.34 -2.71 11.00
C ALA A 55 17.84 -2.44 9.58
N ILE A 56 17.13 -1.63 8.79
CA ILE A 56 17.55 -1.25 7.43
C ILE A 56 18.82 -0.40 7.49
N ARG A 57 18.89 0.58 8.39
CA ARG A 57 20.06 1.46 8.51
C ARG A 57 21.28 0.75 9.08
N SER A 58 21.09 -0.18 10.02
CA SER A 58 22.20 -0.93 10.63
C SER A 58 22.64 -2.13 9.81
N GLY A 59 21.72 -2.73 9.03
CA GLY A 59 21.97 -3.96 8.28
C GLY A 59 22.50 -3.74 6.86
N LEU A 60 22.45 -2.51 6.35
CA LEU A 60 23.01 -2.19 5.04
C LEU A 60 24.43 -1.67 5.20
N ALA A 61 25.35 -2.21 4.40
CA ALA A 61 26.78 -1.88 4.44
C ALA A 61 27.11 -0.49 3.86
N CYS A 62 26.11 0.33 3.56
CA CYS A 62 26.27 1.67 3.02
C CYS A 62 25.51 2.70 3.85
N GLU A 63 25.96 3.96 3.80
CA GLU A 63 25.21 5.07 4.37
C GLU A 63 23.96 5.31 3.53
N ILE A 64 22.80 5.20 4.18
CA ILE A 64 21.51 5.37 3.51
C ILE A 64 20.83 6.59 4.10
N GLY A 65 20.42 7.49 3.20
CA GLY A 65 19.61 8.65 3.55
C GLY A 65 18.31 8.25 4.24
N LEU A 66 17.90 9.05 5.21
CA LEU A 66 16.70 8.80 6.04
C LEU A 66 15.44 8.54 5.20
N GLU A 67 15.28 9.28 4.10
CA GLU A 67 14.13 9.14 3.21
C GLU A 67 14.11 7.80 2.47
N THR A 68 15.27 7.34 1.98
CA THR A 68 15.37 6.05 1.29
C THR A 68 15.12 4.90 2.26
N ALA A 69 15.69 4.96 3.47
CA ALA A 69 15.41 3.99 4.52
C ALA A 69 13.91 3.95 4.85
N ALA A 70 13.27 5.12 5.00
CA ALA A 70 11.83 5.24 5.25
C ALA A 70 10.98 4.67 4.13
N ALA A 71 11.37 4.90 2.87
CA ALA A 71 10.67 4.37 1.71
C ALA A 71 10.74 2.83 1.65
N VAL A 72 11.92 2.24 1.93
CA VAL A 72 12.08 0.78 2.02
C VAL A 72 11.26 0.22 3.18
N ALA A 73 11.34 0.85 4.37
CA ALA A 73 10.61 0.42 5.55
C ALA A 73 9.08 0.45 5.33
N HIS A 74 8.55 1.55 4.77
CA HIS A 74 7.12 1.64 4.44
C HIS A 74 6.69 0.53 3.48
N ALA A 75 7.42 0.33 2.38
CA ALA A 75 7.08 -0.68 1.39
C ALA A 75 7.08 -2.10 1.99
N LYS A 76 8.05 -2.40 2.86
CA LYS A 76 8.13 -3.66 3.58
C LYS A 76 7.00 -3.85 4.59
N CYS A 77 6.67 -2.82 5.37
CA CYS A 77 5.52 -2.88 6.28
C CYS A 77 4.21 -3.11 5.51
N ASP A 78 4.02 -2.45 4.36
CA ASP A 78 2.84 -2.65 3.53
C ASP A 78 2.77 -4.08 2.97
N LEU A 79 3.90 -4.64 2.51
CA LEU A 79 3.95 -6.05 2.09
C LEU A 79 3.59 -7.00 3.23
N TRP A 80 4.11 -6.75 4.43
CA TRP A 80 3.79 -7.57 5.60
C TRP A 80 2.29 -7.50 5.94
N ARG A 81 1.70 -6.30 5.91
CA ARG A 81 0.25 -6.12 6.12
C ARG A 81 -0.58 -6.85 5.07
N VAL A 82 -0.19 -6.82 3.80
CA VAL A 82 -0.86 -7.59 2.74
C VAL A 82 -0.79 -9.10 3.04
N ARG A 83 0.37 -9.60 3.50
CA ARG A 83 0.56 -11.01 3.86
C ARG A 83 -0.30 -11.42 5.05
N LEU A 84 -0.41 -10.58 6.08
CA LEU A 84 -1.28 -10.83 7.23
C LEU A 84 -2.75 -10.95 6.80
N VAL A 85 -3.23 -10.01 5.97
CA VAL A 85 -4.61 -10.06 5.45
C VAL A 85 -4.82 -11.32 4.59
N ARG A 86 -3.86 -11.68 3.75
CA ARG A 86 -3.90 -12.93 2.98
C ARG A 86 -3.99 -14.15 3.89
N GLN A 87 -3.19 -14.22 4.94
CA GLN A 87 -3.20 -15.33 5.89
C GLN A 87 -4.55 -15.43 6.62
N ALA A 88 -5.11 -14.31 7.08
CA ALA A 88 -6.43 -14.29 7.70
C ALA A 88 -7.52 -14.80 6.74
N MET A 89 -7.51 -14.35 5.47
CA MET A 89 -8.44 -14.84 4.45
C MET A 89 -8.30 -16.33 4.14
N LEU A 90 -7.08 -16.88 4.24
CA LEU A 90 -6.86 -18.32 4.06
C LEU A 90 -7.33 -19.11 5.28
N ALA A 91 -7.25 -18.55 6.50
CA ALA A 91 -7.83 -19.17 7.68
C ALA A 91 -9.37 -19.26 7.58
N ASP A 92 -10.03 -18.27 6.95
CA ASP A 92 -11.47 -18.26 6.70
C ASP A 92 -11.94 -19.36 5.71
N LEU A 93 -11.03 -20.12 5.08
CA LEU A 93 -11.38 -21.23 4.17
C LEU A 93 -12.26 -22.29 4.83
N TRP A 94 -12.25 -22.36 6.15
CA TRP A 94 -13.09 -23.29 6.91
C TRP A 94 -14.56 -22.90 6.91
N ASP A 95 -14.86 -21.60 6.88
CA ASP A 95 -16.21 -21.05 7.07
C ASP A 95 -16.83 -20.47 5.79
N CYS A 96 -16.06 -20.36 4.71
CA CYS A 96 -16.48 -19.69 3.48
C CYS A 96 -16.16 -20.51 2.22
N PRO A 97 -17.00 -20.44 1.17
CA PRO A 97 -16.71 -21.09 -0.11
C PRO A 97 -15.38 -20.63 -0.71
N VAL A 98 -14.58 -21.59 -1.18
CA VAL A 98 -13.26 -21.36 -1.80
C VAL A 98 -13.32 -20.31 -2.90
N VAL A 99 -14.39 -20.29 -3.70
CA VAL A 99 -14.57 -19.35 -4.83
C VAL A 99 -14.63 -17.90 -4.36
N ASP A 100 -15.27 -17.62 -3.22
CA ASP A 100 -15.37 -16.26 -2.69
C ASP A 100 -14.04 -15.78 -2.11
N ILE A 101 -13.31 -16.67 -1.44
CA ILE A 101 -11.97 -16.39 -0.94
C ILE A 101 -11.00 -16.15 -2.10
N ALA A 102 -11.00 -17.00 -3.13
CA ALA A 102 -10.19 -16.81 -4.34
C ALA A 102 -10.46 -15.44 -4.98
N ARG A 103 -11.73 -15.03 -5.10
CA ARG A 103 -12.09 -13.71 -5.63
C ARG A 103 -11.56 -12.56 -4.76
N ARG A 104 -11.55 -12.72 -3.43
CA ARG A 104 -11.01 -11.71 -2.49
C ARG A 104 -9.48 -11.67 -2.53
N LEU A 105 -8.81 -12.82 -2.63
CA LEU A 105 -7.35 -12.94 -2.77
C LEU A 105 -6.85 -12.29 -4.06
N ASN A 106 -7.55 -12.46 -5.19
CA ASN A 106 -7.21 -11.78 -6.44
C ASN A 106 -7.24 -10.24 -6.29
N LYS A 107 -8.14 -9.71 -5.46
CA LYS A 107 -8.19 -8.25 -5.18
C LYS A 107 -6.99 -7.78 -4.36
N LEU A 108 -6.32 -8.66 -3.60
CA LEU A 108 -5.11 -8.32 -2.85
C LEU A 108 -3.89 -8.12 -3.74
N GLU A 109 -3.84 -8.75 -4.92
CA GLU A 109 -2.70 -8.65 -5.84
C GLU A 109 -2.36 -7.19 -6.17
N ARG A 110 -3.37 -6.32 -6.28
CA ARG A 110 -3.17 -4.89 -6.52
C ARG A 110 -2.29 -4.25 -5.46
N TYR A 111 -2.54 -4.55 -4.18
CA TYR A 111 -1.78 -3.98 -3.07
C TYR A 111 -0.38 -4.57 -2.99
N GLU A 112 -0.24 -5.88 -3.24
CA GLU A 112 1.07 -6.53 -3.30
C GLU A 112 1.94 -5.96 -4.42
N ARG A 113 1.40 -5.85 -5.64
CA ARG A 113 2.11 -5.25 -6.79
C ARG A 113 2.52 -3.81 -6.50
N SER A 114 1.63 -3.02 -5.89
CA SER A 114 1.93 -1.64 -5.51
C SER A 114 3.08 -1.54 -4.51
N ALA A 115 3.05 -2.38 -3.45
CA ALA A 115 4.07 -2.39 -2.42
C ALA A 115 5.42 -2.94 -2.93
N LEU A 116 5.42 -3.99 -3.76
CA LEU A 116 6.63 -4.48 -4.45
C LEU A 116 7.22 -3.43 -5.39
N ALA A 117 6.38 -2.71 -6.14
CA ALA A 117 6.84 -1.63 -7.01
C ALA A 117 7.45 -0.48 -6.19
N ALA A 118 6.86 -0.13 -5.04
CA ALA A 118 7.42 0.87 -4.13
C ALA A 118 8.78 0.42 -3.57
N GLN A 119 8.89 -0.84 -3.13
CA GLN A 119 10.16 -1.41 -2.67
C GLN A 119 11.23 -1.34 -3.77
N LYS A 120 10.90 -1.78 -4.99
CA LYS A 120 11.83 -1.75 -6.13
C LYS A 120 12.31 -0.33 -6.45
N ARG A 121 11.43 0.67 -6.37
CA ARG A 121 11.81 2.09 -6.55
C ARG A 121 12.76 2.56 -5.46
N ALA A 122 12.45 2.28 -4.20
CA ALA A 122 13.28 2.67 -3.06
C ALA A 122 14.66 1.98 -3.06
N LEU A 123 14.74 0.73 -3.51
CA LEU A 123 16.01 0.03 -3.66
C LEU A 123 16.83 0.54 -4.85
N ARG A 124 16.20 1.09 -5.90
CA ARG A 124 16.93 1.69 -7.03
C ARG A 124 17.62 2.99 -6.65
N SER A 125 17.09 3.75 -5.69
CA SER A 125 17.75 4.95 -5.15
C SER A 125 18.90 4.65 -4.19
N LEU A 126 19.20 3.37 -3.93
CA LEU A 126 20.40 2.94 -3.18
C LEU A 126 21.61 2.68 -4.09
N ARG A 127 21.43 2.74 -5.42
CA ARG A 127 22.49 2.56 -6.41
C ARG A 127 23.09 3.88 -6.84
#